data_AF-A0A3D6EVF2-F1
#
_entry.id   AF-A0A3D6EVF2-F1
#
_cell.length_a   1.000
_cell.length_b   1.000
_cell.length_c   1.000
_cell.angle_alpha   90.00
_cell.angle_beta   90.00
_cell.angle_gamma   90.00
#
_symmetry.space_group_name_H-M   'P 1'
#
loop_
_entity.id
_entity.type
_entity.pdbx_description
1 polymer ?
#
loop_
_entity_poly.entity_id
_entity_poly.type
_entity_poly.pdbx_seq_one_letter_code
_entity_poly.pdbx_strand_id
1 'polypeptide(L)'
;MSKVKLLLAGLIYLQVVNLNAQRSNYVMTDSSISIGVKILPGLTKENTHFIKVKDKNSIVVYTPDQIKEYGFSDGTVYESNRINLNNETKTVFLERITSGRVTLYKYKD
;
A
#
# COMPACT_ATOMS: atom_id res chain seq x y z
N MET A 1 -26.86 20.58 27.75
CA MET A 1 -26.56 19.33 27.03
C MET A 1 -26.53 18.17 28.03
N SER A 2 -27.25 17.07 27.80
CA SER A 2 -27.34 15.96 28.78
C SER A 2 -25.99 15.23 28.89
N LYS A 3 -25.59 14.83 30.11
CA LYS A 3 -24.38 14.02 30.38
C LYS A 3 -24.32 12.74 29.54
N VAL A 4 -25.49 12.17 29.23
CA VAL A 4 -25.64 10.98 28.37
C VAL A 4 -25.24 11.28 26.92
N LYS A 5 -25.58 12.47 26.40
CA LYS A 5 -25.18 12.90 25.05
C LYS A 5 -23.67 13.15 24.96
N LEU A 6 -23.05 13.63 26.05
CA LEU A 6 -21.60 13.81 26.13
C LEU A 6 -20.84 12.47 26.13
N LEU A 7 -21.36 11.48 26.87
CA LEU A 7 -20.83 10.11 26.91
C LEU A 7 -20.94 9.41 25.55
N LEU A 8 -22.09 9.52 24.87
CA LEU A 8 -22.29 8.96 23.53
C LEU A 8 -21.36 9.60 22.50
N ALA A 9 -21.18 10.92 22.54
CA ALA A 9 -20.25 11.62 21.66
C ALA A 9 -18.78 11.17 21.88
N GLY A 10 -18.38 10.98 23.14
CA GLY A 10 -17.06 10.46 23.49
C GLY A 10 -16.82 9.02 22.99
N LEU A 11 -17.83 8.15 23.09
CA LEU A 11 -17.77 6.77 22.59
C LEU A 11 -17.62 6.70 21.06
N ILE A 12 -18.36 7.54 20.33
CA ILE A 12 -18.23 7.63 18.87
C ILE A 12 -16.84 8.12 18.48
N TYR A 13 -16.30 9.12 19.19
CA TYR A 13 -14.95 9.62 18.94
C TYR A 13 -13.87 8.53 19.11
N LEU A 14 -13.98 7.69 20.15
CA LEU A 14 -13.06 6.57 20.41
C LEU A 14 -13.11 5.47 19.33
N GLN A 15 -14.22 5.31 18.61
CA GLN A 15 -14.28 4.34 17.50
C GLN A 15 -13.59 4.85 16.23
N VAL A 16 -13.58 6.16 15.98
CA VAL A 16 -12.98 6.76 14.77
C VAL A 16 -11.45 6.73 14.82
N VAL A 17 -10.83 6.88 16.00
CA VAL A 17 -9.36 6.79 16.12
C VAL A 17 -8.81 5.37 15.86
N ASN A 18 -9.59 4.32 16.15
CA ASN A 18 -9.16 2.94 15.94
C ASN A 18 -9.12 2.52 14.46
N LEU A 19 -9.98 3.10 13.60
CA LEU A 19 -10.02 2.81 12.16
C LEU A 19 -8.76 3.29 11.42
N ASN A 20 -8.19 4.43 11.82
CA ASN A 20 -6.97 4.95 11.21
C ASN A 20 -5.71 4.22 11.67
N ALA A 21 -5.74 3.60 12.86
CA ALA A 21 -4.61 2.86 13.42
C ALA A 21 -4.41 1.44 12.82
N GLN A 22 -5.39 0.93 12.07
CA GLN A 22 -5.34 -0.43 11.50
C GLN A 22 -4.59 -0.54 10.16
N ARG A 23 -4.18 0.57 9.56
CA ARG A 23 -3.42 0.53 8.30
C ARG A 23 -1.95 0.21 8.59
N SER A 24 -1.57 -1.03 8.37
CA SER A 24 -0.17 -1.47 8.42
C SER A 24 0.38 -1.62 7.01
N ASN A 25 1.69 -1.38 6.86
CA ASN A 25 2.40 -1.73 5.64
C ASN A 25 2.23 -3.22 5.33
N TYR A 26 2.08 -3.58 4.06
CA TYR A 26 1.93 -4.98 3.66
C TYR A 26 2.56 -5.26 2.30
N VAL A 27 2.84 -6.54 2.06
CA VAL A 27 3.26 -7.10 0.76
C VAL A 27 2.40 -8.32 0.46
N MET A 28 1.92 -8.42 -0.77
CA MET A 28 1.05 -9.51 -1.24
C MET A 28 1.71 -10.26 -2.39
N THR A 29 1.74 -11.58 -2.28
CA THR A 29 2.10 -12.51 -3.36
C THR A 29 0.82 -13.19 -3.90
N ASP A 30 0.98 -14.13 -4.82
CA ASP A 30 -0.13 -14.97 -5.28
C ASP A 30 -0.80 -15.79 -4.18
N SER A 31 -0.03 -16.23 -3.18
CA SER A 31 -0.45 -17.22 -2.19
C SER A 31 -0.55 -16.66 -0.77
N SER A 32 -0.05 -15.46 -0.51
CA SER A 32 0.07 -14.94 0.85
C SER A 32 0.05 -13.43 0.93
N ILE A 33 -0.31 -12.91 2.10
CA ILE A 33 -0.18 -11.50 2.46
C ILE A 33 0.63 -11.42 3.74
N SER A 34 1.70 -10.62 3.69
CA SER A 34 2.56 -10.32 4.85
C SER A 34 2.23 -8.92 5.35
N ILE A 35 1.66 -8.83 6.56
CA ILE A 35 1.19 -7.58 7.17
C ILE A 35 2.20 -7.12 8.24
N GLY A 36 2.35 -5.80 8.40
CA GLY A 36 3.27 -5.21 9.38
C GLY A 36 4.72 -5.21 8.91
N VAL A 37 4.95 -5.38 7.60
CA VAL A 37 6.31 -5.40 7.04
C VAL A 37 6.96 -4.02 7.10
N LYS A 38 8.27 -3.97 7.34
CA LYS A 38 9.00 -2.71 7.33
C LYS A 38 9.46 -2.37 5.91
N ILE A 39 8.60 -1.72 5.14
CA ILE A 39 8.93 -1.17 3.82
C ILE A 39 9.82 0.06 4.01
N LEU A 40 10.95 0.10 3.31
CA LEU A 40 11.81 1.27 3.21
C LEU A 40 11.34 2.08 2.00
N PRO A 41 10.71 3.25 2.20
CA PRO A 41 10.16 4.02 1.10
C PRO A 41 11.28 4.50 0.18
N GLY A 42 11.17 4.17 -1.12
CA GLY A 42 11.98 4.77 -2.18
C GLY A 42 11.31 6.02 -2.75
N LEU A 43 12.00 6.68 -3.68
CA LEU A 43 11.38 7.69 -4.53
C LEU A 43 10.27 7.04 -5.38
N THR A 44 9.30 7.83 -5.85
CA THR A 44 8.20 7.28 -6.68
C THR A 44 8.73 6.52 -7.89
N LYS A 45 9.77 7.03 -8.56
CA LYS A 45 10.42 6.35 -9.69
C LYS A 45 11.02 5.00 -9.30
N GLU A 46 11.64 4.90 -8.13
CA GLU A 46 12.20 3.62 -7.66
C GLU A 46 11.09 2.64 -7.32
N ASN A 47 10.04 3.11 -6.63
CA ASN A 47 8.87 2.32 -6.24
C ASN A 47 8.15 1.72 -7.45
N THR A 48 8.22 2.37 -8.62
CA THR A 48 7.72 1.83 -9.90
C THR A 48 8.45 0.54 -10.33
N HIS A 49 9.71 0.36 -9.93
CA HIS A 49 10.57 -0.73 -10.40
C HIS A 49 10.86 -1.79 -9.33
N PHE A 50 10.93 -1.41 -8.05
CA PHE A 50 11.18 -2.33 -6.96
C PHE A 50 10.78 -1.73 -5.61
N ILE A 51 10.67 -2.57 -4.59
CA ILE A 51 10.60 -2.14 -3.19
C ILE A 51 11.70 -2.78 -2.35
N LYS A 52 12.03 -2.12 -1.24
CA LYS A 52 12.95 -2.63 -0.22
C LYS A 52 12.18 -2.94 1.05
N VAL A 53 12.27 -4.17 1.54
CA VAL A 53 11.66 -4.60 2.79
C VAL A 53 12.76 -5.00 3.76
N LYS A 54 12.76 -4.42 4.96
CA LYS A 54 13.68 -4.82 6.03
C LYS A 54 13.16 -6.09 6.69
N ASP A 55 13.93 -7.16 6.59
CA ASP A 55 13.69 -8.42 7.30
C ASP A 55 14.81 -8.63 8.34
N LYS A 56 14.48 -8.48 9.63
CA LYS A 56 15.39 -8.59 10.78
C LYS A 56 16.74 -7.86 10.59
N ASN A 57 17.70 -8.52 9.95
CA ASN A 57 19.08 -8.06 9.73
C ASN A 57 19.46 -7.83 8.25
N SER A 58 18.54 -8.06 7.31
CA SER A 58 18.77 -7.88 5.88
C SER A 58 17.75 -6.93 5.26
N ILE A 59 18.07 -6.46 4.05
CA ILE A 59 17.14 -5.75 3.17
C ILE A 59 16.86 -6.68 2.00
N VAL A 60 15.60 -7.06 1.84
CA VAL A 60 15.12 -7.85 0.70
C VAL A 60 14.55 -6.89 -0.33
N VAL A 61 14.91 -7.08 -1.59
CA VAL A 61 14.38 -6.31 -2.71
C VAL A 61 13.34 -7.16 -3.42
N TYR A 62 12.14 -6.62 -3.60
CA TYR A 62 11.08 -7.25 -4.40
C TYR A 62 10.86 -6.48 -5.69
N THR A 63 10.76 -7.21 -6.80
CA THR A 63 10.38 -6.69 -8.12
C THR A 63 8.91 -6.99 -8.44
N PRO A 64 8.31 -6.31 -9.43
CA PRO A 64 6.95 -6.56 -9.90
C PRO A 64 6.67 -8.00 -10.30
N ASP A 65 7.67 -8.76 -10.74
CA ASP A 65 7.48 -10.17 -11.11
C ASP A 65 7.42 -11.10 -9.89
N GLN A 66 7.79 -10.62 -8.69
CA GLN A 66 7.86 -11.42 -7.47
C GLN A 66 6.64 -11.23 -6.55
N ILE A 67 6.03 -10.05 -6.58
CA ILE A 67 4.89 -9.70 -5.72
C ILE A 67 3.80 -9.01 -6.52
N LYS A 68 2.55 -9.24 -6.14
CA LYS A 68 1.37 -8.68 -6.81
C LYS A 68 1.09 -7.25 -6.39
N GLU A 69 1.22 -6.96 -5.11
CA GLU A 69 0.81 -5.68 -4.55
C GLU A 69 1.62 -5.40 -3.29
N TYR A 70 1.82 -4.12 -2.99
CA TYR A 70 2.22 -3.69 -1.66
C TYR A 70 1.52 -2.37 -1.31
N GLY A 71 1.35 -2.14 -0.02
CA GLY A 71 0.74 -0.91 0.46
C GLY A 71 1.46 -0.36 1.68
N PHE A 72 1.40 0.96 1.80
CA PHE A 72 1.90 1.73 2.92
C PHE A 72 0.79 2.00 3.94
N SER A 73 1.16 2.23 5.19
CA SER A 73 0.24 2.57 6.28
C SER A 73 -0.52 3.87 6.04
N ASP A 74 -0.03 4.76 5.17
CA ASP A 74 -0.73 5.97 4.75
C ASP A 74 -1.90 5.70 3.78
N GLY A 75 -2.03 4.47 3.27
CA GLY A 75 -3.04 4.05 2.32
C GLY A 75 -2.60 4.09 0.86
N THR A 76 -1.36 4.48 0.56
CA THR A 76 -0.78 4.39 -0.79
C THR A 76 -0.60 2.92 -1.15
N VAL A 77 -1.09 2.51 -2.32
CA VAL A 77 -1.02 1.14 -2.80
C VAL A 77 -0.40 1.11 -4.19
N TYR A 78 0.45 0.11 -4.43
CA TYR A 78 1.08 -0.14 -5.70
C TYR A 78 0.81 -1.58 -6.14
N GLU A 79 0.48 -1.77 -7.41
CA GLU A 79 0.12 -3.06 -7.98
C GLU A 79 1.00 -3.40 -9.18
N SER A 80 1.47 -4.64 -9.23
CA SER A 80 2.24 -5.18 -10.35
C SER A 80 1.35 -5.32 -11.58
N ASN A 81 1.75 -4.64 -12.65
CA ASN A 81 1.03 -4.60 -13.91
C ASN A 81 1.99 -4.70 -15.09
N ARG A 82 1.52 -5.36 -16.16
CA ARG A 82 2.21 -5.36 -17.44
C ARG A 82 1.76 -4.15 -18.24
N ILE A 83 2.70 -3.30 -18.64
CA ILE A 83 2.45 -2.15 -19.50
C ILE A 83 3.22 -2.29 -20.80
N ASN A 84 2.70 -1.71 -21.88
CA ASN A 84 3.43 -1.56 -23.13
C ASN A 84 3.97 -0.13 -23.22
N LEU A 85 5.28 0.02 -23.20
CA LEU A 85 5.98 1.31 -23.28
C LEU A 85 7.02 1.22 -24.40
N ASN A 86 6.97 2.13 -25.37
CA ASN A 86 7.91 2.17 -26.50
C ASN A 86 8.04 0.83 -27.25
N ASN A 87 6.92 0.15 -27.51
CA ASN A 87 6.85 -1.19 -28.12
C ASN A 87 7.51 -2.32 -27.30
N GLU A 88 7.84 -2.08 -26.03
CA GLU A 88 8.34 -3.10 -25.11
C GLU A 88 7.30 -3.37 -24.02
N THR A 89 7.02 -4.66 -23.75
CA THR A 89 6.19 -5.04 -22.61
C THR A 89 7.04 -5.13 -21.35
N LYS A 90 6.70 -4.37 -20.31
CA LYS A 90 7.40 -4.36 -19.01
C LYS A 90 6.44 -4.64 -17.87
N THR A 91 6.89 -5.39 -16.87
CA THR A 91 6.18 -5.51 -15.58
C THR A 91 6.68 -4.42 -14.65
N VAL A 92 5.78 -3.59 -14.13
CA VAL A 92 6.09 -2.46 -13.25
C VAL A 92 5.07 -2.38 -12.12
N PHE A 93 5.43 -1.73 -11.02
CA PHE A 93 4.48 -1.34 -10.00
C PHE A 93 3.82 -0.02 -10.39
N LEU A 94 2.48 0.01 -10.37
CA LEU A 94 1.72 1.23 -10.61
C LEU A 94 1.00 1.68 -9.35
N GLU A 95 1.11 2.97 -9.04
CA GLU A 95 0.40 3.59 -7.92
C GLU A 95 -1.10 3.63 -8.23
N ARG A 96 -1.93 3.11 -7.32
CA ARG A 96 -3.39 3.14 -7.43
C ARG A 96 -3.92 4.50 -6.96
N ILE A 97 -4.54 5.25 -7.87
CA ILE A 97 -5.03 6.62 -7.63
C ILE A 97 -6.48 6.62 -7.10
N THR A 98 -7.31 5.68 -7.55
CA THR A 98 -8.70 5.53 -7.11
C THR A 98 -9.08 4.05 -7.02
N SER A 99 -9.95 3.69 -6.06
CA SER A 99 -10.51 2.33 -5.95
C SER A 99 -12.04 2.36 -6.05
N GLY A 100 -12.65 1.27 -6.57
CA GLY A 100 -14.11 1.13 -6.68
C GLY A 100 -14.57 0.63 -8.06
N ARG A 101 -15.66 1.21 -8.60
CA ARG A 101 -16.20 0.83 -9.93
C ARG A 101 -15.20 1.05 -11.08
N VAL A 102 -14.17 1.88 -10.85
CA VAL A 102 -13.06 2.12 -11.78
C VAL A 102 -11.78 2.21 -10.97
N THR A 103 -10.75 1.45 -11.37
CA THR A 103 -9.41 1.51 -10.80
C THR A 103 -8.50 2.26 -11.75
N LEU A 104 -7.84 3.33 -11.27
CA LEU A 104 -6.90 4.12 -12.04
C LEU A 104 -5.48 3.95 -11.50
N TYR A 105 -4.52 3.83 -12.40
CA TYR A 105 -3.11 3.59 -12.10
C TYR A 105 -2.21 4.69 -12.64
N LYS A 106 -1.11 4.97 -11.95
CA LYS A 106 -0.11 5.97 -12.35
C LYS A 106 1.28 5.35 -12.48
N TYR A 107 1.90 5.57 -13.63
CA TYR A 107 3.30 5.26 -13.91
C TYR A 107 4.14 6.53 -13.83
N LYS A 108 5.31 6.46 -13.20
CA LYS A 108 6.34 7.51 -13.27
C LYS A 108 7.69 6.88 -13.56
N ASP A 109 8.23 7.22 -14.72
CA ASP A 109 9.62 7.00 -15.13
C ASP A 109 10.50 8.20 -14.74
#